data_AF-A0A7C7IT82-F1
#
_entry.id   AF-A0A7C7IT82-F1
#
_cell.length_a   1.000
_cell.length_b   1.000
_cell.length_c   1.000
_cell.angle_alpha   90.00
_cell.angle_beta   90.00
_cell.angle_gamma   90.00
#
_symmetry.space_group_name_H-M   'P 1'
#
loop_
_entity.id
_entity.type
_entity.pdbx_description
1 polymer ?
#
loop_
_entity_poly.entity_id
_entity_poly.type
_entity_poly.pdbx_seq_one_letter_code
_entity_poly.pdbx_strand_id
1 'polypeptide(L)'
;MADIPKSDWHMTPDQARLMATKIQEIDALNALAQQEINLTGGEATQNPHIVEIVKIFQSSSPSVCVHTNLEINSKSSKRWLRLVEIVKGGGRADITLYPTAWE
;
A
#
# COMPACT_ATOMS: atom_id res chain seq x y z
N MET A 1 -11.74 -10.71 -22.27
CA MET A 1 -10.91 -9.73 -21.53
C MET A 1 -9.47 -10.13 -21.80
N ALA A 2 -8.64 -9.24 -22.31
CA ALA A 2 -7.23 -9.57 -22.57
C ALA A 2 -6.54 -9.91 -21.24
N ASP A 3 -5.82 -11.03 -21.20
CA ASP A 3 -5.00 -11.42 -20.05
C ASP A 3 -3.92 -10.35 -19.86
N ILE A 4 -4.09 -9.52 -18.83
CA ILE A 4 -3.05 -8.60 -18.40
C ILE A 4 -1.92 -9.46 -17.81
N PRO A 5 -0.67 -9.35 -18.33
CA PRO A 5 0.46 -10.07 -17.78
C PRO A 5 0.55 -9.84 -16.26
N LYS A 6 0.88 -10.89 -15.50
CA LYS A 6 1.03 -10.80 -14.03
C LYS A 6 2.01 -9.70 -13.60
N SER A 7 2.99 -9.37 -14.44
CA SER A 7 3.92 -8.26 -14.24
C SER A 7 3.22 -6.91 -14.09
N ASP A 8 2.05 -6.75 -14.72
CA ASP A 8 1.33 -5.49 -14.83
C ASP A 8 0.18 -5.41 -13.80
N TRP A 9 0.06 -6.41 -12.92
CA TRP A 9 -0.95 -6.43 -11.85
C TRP A 9 -0.62 -5.47 -10.70
N HIS A 10 0.65 -5.08 -10.57
CA HIS A 10 1.12 -4.26 -9.47
C HIS A 10 1.38 -2.83 -9.92
N MET A 11 0.88 -1.88 -9.13
CA MET A 11 1.27 -0.49 -9.25
C MET A 11 2.78 -0.35 -9.14
N THR A 12 3.39 0.38 -10.06
CA THR A 12 4.83 0.72 -10.01
C THR A 12 5.06 2.05 -9.29
N PRO A 13 6.30 2.33 -8.83
CA PRO A 13 6.63 3.63 -8.26
C PRO A 13 6.38 4.82 -9.20
N ASP A 14 6.59 4.65 -10.51
CA ASP A 14 6.31 5.72 -11.49
C ASP A 14 4.82 6.02 -11.60
N GLN A 15 3.98 4.98 -11.58
CA GLN A 15 2.53 5.15 -11.54
C GLN A 15 2.10 5.83 -10.24
N ALA A 16 2.66 5.44 -9.09
CA ALA A 16 2.38 6.08 -7.81
C ALA A 16 2.78 7.56 -7.79
N ARG A 17 3.95 7.92 -8.36
CA ARG A 17 4.38 9.32 -8.50
C ARG A 17 3.41 10.14 -9.34
N LEU A 18 3.01 9.61 -10.50
CA LEU A 18 2.01 10.26 -11.35
C LEU A 18 0.67 10.46 -10.61
N MET A 19 0.22 9.46 -9.86
CA MET A 19 -1.01 9.56 -9.06
C MET A 19 -0.89 10.61 -7.95
N ALA A 20 0.23 10.62 -7.22
CA ALA A 20 0.50 11.59 -6.16
C ALA A 20 0.47 13.03 -6.68
N THR A 21 1.10 13.31 -7.83
CA THR A 21 1.03 14.62 -8.50
C THR A 21 -0.41 15.01 -8.82
N LYS A 22 -1.19 14.11 -9.43
CA LYS A 22 -2.59 14.40 -9.78
C LYS A 22 -3.49 14.62 -8.56
N ILE A 23 -3.23 13.91 -7.46
CA ILE A 23 -3.96 14.10 -6.20
C ILE A 23 -3.74 15.53 -5.68
N GLN A 24 -2.51 16.05 -5.75
CA GLN A 24 -2.18 17.40 -5.29
C GLN A 24 -2.74 18.50 -6.19
N GLU A 25 -2.89 18.24 -7.50
CA GLU A 25 -3.42 19.21 -8.48
C GLU A 25 -4.95 19.37 -8.44
N ILE A 26 -5.68 18.41 -7.85
CA ILE A 26 -7.14 18.40 -7.82
C ILE A 26 -7.61 18.66 -6.39
N ASP A 27 -8.15 19.85 -6.12
CA ASP A 27 -8.52 20.31 -4.77
C ASP A 27 -9.32 19.29 -3.95
N ALA A 28 -10.34 18.67 -4.55
CA ALA A 28 -11.17 17.66 -3.88
C ALA A 28 -10.37 16.40 -3.50
N LEU A 29 -9.46 15.95 -4.37
CA LEU A 29 -8.62 14.79 -4.07
C LEU A 29 -7.56 15.13 -3.01
N ASN A 30 -6.95 16.30 -3.11
CA ASN A 30 -6.00 16.78 -2.11
C ASN A 30 -6.67 16.86 -0.72
N ALA A 31 -7.87 17.43 -0.64
CA ALA A 31 -8.64 17.52 0.60
C ALA A 31 -8.96 16.15 1.22
N LEU A 32 -9.31 15.15 0.40
CA LEU A 32 -9.51 13.77 0.86
C LEU A 32 -8.19 13.13 1.29
N ALA A 33 -7.11 13.34 0.55
CA ALA A 33 -5.78 12.82 0.86
C ALA A 33 -5.23 13.38 2.18
N GLN A 34 -5.61 14.60 2.58
CA GLN A 34 -5.24 15.13 3.90
C GLN A 34 -5.85 14.35 5.06
N GLN A 35 -6.92 13.58 4.83
CA GLN A 35 -7.51 12.70 5.84
C GLN A 35 -6.75 11.37 5.88
N GLU A 36 -6.76 10.63 4.77
CA GLU A 36 -6.06 9.36 4.64
C GLU A 36 -5.97 8.90 3.18
N ILE A 37 -4.83 8.34 2.80
CA ILE A 37 -4.70 7.52 1.59
C ILE A 37 -4.66 6.05 2.01
N ASN A 38 -5.61 5.27 1.51
CA ASN A 38 -5.70 3.83 1.77
C ASN A 38 -5.19 3.01 0.58
N LEU A 39 -4.12 2.25 0.79
CA LEU A 39 -3.60 1.29 -0.17
C LEU A 39 -4.29 -0.06 0.05
N THR A 40 -5.28 -0.33 -0.80
CA THR A 40 -6.11 -1.54 -0.79
C THR A 40 -5.89 -2.37 -2.08
N GLY A 41 -6.77 -3.33 -2.35
CA GLY A 41 -6.69 -4.24 -3.51
C GLY A 41 -6.80 -5.68 -3.06
N GLY A 42 -6.22 -6.61 -3.82
CA GLY A 42 -6.10 -8.02 -3.41
C GLY A 42 -5.31 -8.15 -2.10
N GLU A 43 -3.99 -8.24 -2.19
CA GLU A 43 -3.11 -8.20 -1.02
C GLU A 43 -1.99 -7.19 -1.26
N ALA A 44 -2.12 -5.99 -0.71
CA ALA A 44 -1.23 -4.86 -1.01
C ALA A 44 0.25 -5.18 -0.72
N THR A 45 0.54 -5.96 0.32
CA THR A 45 1.94 -6.33 0.68
C THR A 45 2.60 -7.29 -0.31
N GLN A 46 1.83 -7.91 -1.22
CA GLN A 46 2.39 -8.70 -2.33
C GLN A 46 3.10 -7.82 -3.35
N ASN A 47 2.69 -6.55 -3.50
CA ASN A 47 3.36 -5.63 -4.41
C ASN A 47 4.84 -5.46 -3.98
N PRO A 48 5.81 -5.81 -4.84
CA PRO A 48 7.22 -5.74 -4.48
C PRO A 48 7.72 -4.32 -4.17
N HIS A 49 7.00 -3.30 -4.64
CA HIS A 49 7.32 -1.89 -4.50
C HIS A 49 6.50 -1.19 -3.40
N ILE A 50 5.66 -1.90 -2.65
CA ILE A 50 4.70 -1.29 -1.72
C ILE A 50 5.33 -0.31 -0.72
N VAL A 51 6.55 -0.57 -0.26
CA VAL A 51 7.26 0.31 0.67
C VAL A 51 7.61 1.66 0.01
N GLU A 52 8.11 1.64 -1.23
CA GLU A 52 8.40 2.87 -1.98
C GLU A 52 7.12 3.62 -2.30
N ILE A 53 6.05 2.89 -2.67
CA ILE A 53 4.74 3.47 -2.94
C ILE A 53 4.16 4.19 -1.72
N VAL A 54 4.26 3.60 -0.52
CA VAL A 54 3.87 4.28 0.72
C VAL A 54 4.66 5.57 0.90
N LYS A 55 5.99 5.52 0.75
CA LYS A 55 6.86 6.71 0.88
C LYS A 55 6.47 7.82 -0.11
N ILE A 56 6.09 7.45 -1.34
CA ILE A 56 5.62 8.40 -2.35
C ILE A 56 4.31 9.06 -1.89
N PHE A 57 3.31 8.30 -1.45
CA PHE A 57 2.04 8.88 -1.01
C PHE A 57 2.14 9.67 0.30
N GLN A 58 3.12 9.37 1.16
CA GLN A 58 3.42 10.16 2.34
C GLN A 58 3.87 11.60 1.99
N SER A 59 4.32 11.85 0.75
CA SER A 59 4.60 13.22 0.28
C SER A 59 3.34 14.04 -0.01
N SER A 60 2.18 13.37 -0.16
CA SER A 60 0.89 14.00 -0.51
C SER A 60 -0.14 13.88 0.62
N SER A 61 0.11 13.04 1.62
CA SER A 61 -0.80 12.78 2.73
C SER A 61 -0.04 12.57 4.04
N PRO A 62 -0.52 13.14 5.16
CA PRO A 62 0.03 12.86 6.49
C PRO A 62 -0.34 11.46 7.01
N SER A 63 -1.34 10.78 6.41
CA SER A 63 -1.81 9.47 6.85
C SER A 63 -1.92 8.53 5.64
N VAL A 64 -0.97 7.62 5.50
CA VAL A 64 -1.01 6.56 4.50
C VAL A 64 -1.15 5.23 5.20
N CYS A 65 -2.24 4.50 4.91
CA CYS A 65 -2.54 3.22 5.51
C CYS A 65 -2.51 2.11 4.47
N VAL A 66 -1.92 0.96 4.81
CA VAL A 66 -1.93 -0.26 4.00
C VAL A 66 -2.88 -1.27 4.60
N HIS A 67 -3.82 -1.76 3.80
CA HIS A 67 -4.69 -2.87 4.21
C HIS A 67 -4.04 -4.20 3.85
N THR A 68 -3.99 -5.13 4.81
CA THR A 68 -3.36 -6.43 4.62
C THR A 68 -4.08 -7.52 5.39
N ASN A 69 -4.13 -8.73 4.84
CA ASN A 69 -4.56 -9.92 5.57
C ASN A 69 -3.49 -10.51 6.50
N LEU A 70 -2.30 -9.89 6.55
CA LEU A 70 -1.13 -10.30 7.33
C LEU A 70 -0.58 -11.68 6.92
N GLU A 71 0.73 -11.87 7.06
CA GLU A 71 1.36 -13.20 6.98
C GLU A 71 1.96 -13.54 8.35
N ILE A 72 1.10 -14.01 9.26
CA ILE A 72 1.47 -14.21 10.67
C ILE A 72 2.42 -15.40 10.88
N ASN A 73 2.40 -16.37 9.97
CA ASN A 73 3.15 -17.63 10.09
C ASN A 73 4.64 -17.49 9.73
N SER A 74 5.10 -16.34 9.23
CA SER A 74 6.51 -16.15 8.90
C SER A 74 6.98 -14.70 9.03
N LYS A 75 7.79 -14.46 10.07
CA LYS A 75 8.50 -13.19 10.30
C LYS A 75 9.66 -12.94 9.32
N SER A 76 10.05 -13.94 8.53
CA SER A 76 11.10 -13.83 7.51
C SER A 76 10.54 -13.67 6.10
N SER A 77 9.21 -13.75 5.92
CA SER A 77 8.58 -13.54 4.62
C SER A 77 8.83 -12.12 4.10
N LYS A 78 8.97 -11.98 2.79
CA LYS A 78 9.13 -10.66 2.15
C LYS A 78 7.96 -9.73 2.47
N ARG A 79 6.74 -10.29 2.57
CA ARG A 79 5.53 -9.53 2.92
C ARG A 79 5.60 -8.98 4.34
N TRP A 80 5.96 -9.82 5.31
CA TRP A 80 6.16 -9.37 6.69
C TRP A 80 7.23 -8.29 6.80
N LEU A 81 8.38 -8.49 6.16
CA LEU A 81 9.48 -7.52 6.22
C LEU A 81 9.09 -6.15 5.63
N ARG A 82 8.35 -6.14 4.51
CA ARG A 82 7.80 -4.91 3.93
C ARG A 82 6.82 -4.22 4.86
N LEU A 83 5.91 -4.98 5.49
CA LEU A 83 4.96 -4.43 6.46
C LEU A 83 5.68 -3.76 7.64
N VAL A 84 6.69 -4.44 8.20
CA VAL A 84 7.53 -3.88 9.28
C VAL A 84 8.23 -2.61 8.82
N GLU A 85 8.76 -2.58 7.60
CA GLU A 85 9.41 -1.38 7.05
C GLU A 85 8.42 -0.22 6.87
N ILE A 86 7.21 -0.49 6.38
CA ILE A 86 6.12 0.51 6.25
C ILE A 86 5.80 1.14 7.60
N VAL A 87 5.55 0.31 8.63
CA VAL A 87 5.19 0.80 9.96
C VAL A 87 6.34 1.60 10.60
N LYS A 88 7.58 1.13 10.46
CA LYS A 88 8.77 1.88 10.92
C LYS A 88 8.97 3.20 10.18
N GLY A 89 8.55 3.28 8.92
CA GLY A 89 8.55 4.49 8.11
C GLY A 89 7.38 5.45 8.38
N GLY A 90 6.58 5.21 9.42
CA GLY A 90 5.44 6.05 9.78
C GLY A 90 4.17 5.78 8.96
N GLY A 91 4.18 4.77 8.09
CA GLY A 91 2.96 4.27 7.47
C GLY A 91 2.09 3.53 8.48
N ARG A 92 0.79 3.58 8.30
CA ARG A 92 -0.15 2.76 9.08
C ARG A 92 -0.43 1.45 8.37
N ALA A 93 -0.87 0.46 9.15
CA ALA A 93 -1.35 -0.80 8.61
C ALA A 93 -2.63 -1.20 9.33
N ASP A 94 -3.68 -1.44 8.56
CA ASP A 94 -4.90 -2.07 9.07
C ASP A 94 -4.86 -3.55 8.67
N ILE A 95 -5.16 -4.40 9.65
CA ILE A 95 -5.06 -5.85 9.50
C ILE A 95 -6.45 -6.45 9.42
N THR A 96 -6.72 -7.18 8.35
CA THR A 96 -7.93 -8.00 8.23
C THR A 96 -7.70 -9.35 8.91
N LEU A 97 -8.45 -9.61 9.99
CA LEU A 97 -8.32 -10.83 10.78
C LEU A 97 -9.28 -11.91 10.24
N TYR A 98 -8.73 -13.07 9.89
CA TYR A 98 -9.51 -14.25 9.51
C TYR A 98 -9.30 -15.36 10.55
N PRO A 99 -10.37 -16.03 11.03
CA PRO A 99 -10.24 -17.14 11.97
C PRO A 99 -9.31 -18.28 11.49
N THR A 100 -9.20 -18.47 10.18
CA THR A 100 -8.39 -19.53 9.55
C THR A 100 -6.90 -19.17 9.41
N ALA A 101 -6.49 -17.94 9.72
CA ALA A 101 -5.11 -17.50 9.56
C ALA A 101 -4.23 -17.76 10.81
N TRP A 102 -4.80 -18.36 11.86
CA TRP A 102 -4.16 -18.57 13.17
C TRP A 102 -3.70 -20.01 13.43
N GLU A 103 -3.94 -20.90 12.48
CA GLU A 103 -3.43 -22.27 12.45
C GLU A 103 -2.08 -22.32 11.71
#